data_AF-A0A0S7WG82-F1
#
_entry.id   AF-A0A0S7WG82-F1
#
_cell.length_a   1.000
_cell.length_b   1.000
_cell.length_c   1.000
_cell.angle_alpha   90.00
_cell.angle_beta   90.00
_cell.angle_gamma   90.00
#
_symmetry.space_group_name_H-M   'P 1'
#
loop_
_entity.id
_entity.type
_entity.pdbx_description
1 polymer ?
#
loop_
_entity_poly.entity_id
_entity_poly.type
_entity_poly.pdbx_seq_one_letter_code
_entity_poly.pdbx_strand_id
1 'polypeptide(L)'
;MVTVTERAAQLLKEIQEGQEESAGKVVRLVSRGDRFEFAFDERREDDQVIQSGDTDVLLVGTDVSELLGDATIDSQDTPTGPRFTLSTQGESPA
;
A
#
# COMPACT_ATOMS: atom_id res chain seq x y z
N MET A 1 0.72 9.02 9.68
CA MET A 1 1.44 7.74 9.43
C MET A 1 0.49 6.78 8.73
N VAL A 2 0.88 6.15 7.62
CA VAL A 2 -0.01 5.23 6.91
C VAL A 2 -0.08 3.89 7.64
N THR A 3 -1.28 3.40 7.93
CA THR A 3 -1.52 2.08 8.51
C THR A 3 -2.04 1.13 7.44
N VAL A 4 -1.67 -0.13 7.50
CA VAL A 4 -2.17 -1.18 6.60
C VAL A 4 -2.74 -2.31 7.44
N THR A 5 -3.95 -2.76 7.13
CA THR A 5 -4.55 -3.90 7.84
C THR A 5 -3.84 -5.20 7.48
N GLU A 6 -3.91 -6.20 8.37
CA GLU A 6 -3.31 -7.52 8.12
C GLU A 6 -3.81 -8.14 6.81
N ARG A 7 -5.09 -7.95 6.51
CA ARG A 7 -5.72 -8.44 5.29
C ARG A 7 -5.15 -7.79 4.04
N ALA A 8 -4.99 -6.46 4.05
CA ALA A 8 -4.38 -5.74 2.93
C ALA A 8 -2.89 -6.11 2.77
N ALA A 9 -2.17 -6.26 3.88
CA ALA A 9 -0.77 -6.70 3.87
C ALA A 9 -0.60 -8.12 3.27
N GLN A 10 -1.51 -9.03 3.59
CA GLN A 10 -1.55 -10.37 3.01
C GLN A 10 -1.82 -10.33 1.50
N LEU A 11 -2.79 -9.53 1.06
CA LEU A 11 -3.10 -9.39 -0.37
C LEU A 11 -1.92 -8.79 -1.16
N LEU A 12 -1.23 -7.81 -0.58
CA LEU A 12 0.00 -7.25 -1.17
C LEU A 12 1.09 -8.31 -1.31
N LYS A 13 1.26 -9.17 -0.30
CA LYS A 13 2.19 -10.30 -0.37
C LYS A 13 1.84 -11.24 -1.52
N GLU A 14 0.58 -11.63 -1.66
CA GLU A 14 0.12 -12.51 -2.76
C GLU A 14 0.38 -11.88 -4.14
N ILE A 15 0.17 -10.57 -4.29
CA ILE A 15 0.47 -9.83 -5.53
C ILE A 15 1.96 -9.89 -5.86
N GLN A 16 2.84 -9.77 -4.86
CA GLN A 16 4.28 -9.86 -5.06
C GLN A 16 4.74 -11.28 -5.43
N GLU A 17 4.21 -12.29 -4.75
CA GLU A 17 4.54 -13.70 -5.02
C GLU A 17 4.08 -14.14 -6.42
N GLY A 18 3.00 -13.55 -6.95
CA GLY A 18 2.51 -13.79 -8.31
C GLY A 18 3.25 -13.06 -9.43
N GLN A 19 4.34 -12.33 -9.14
CA GLN A 19 5.09 -11.53 -10.12
C GLN A 19 6.57 -11.91 -10.12
N GLU A 20 6.92 -12.95 -10.89
CA GLU A 20 8.29 -13.47 -11.01
C GLU A 20 9.30 -12.43 -11.54
N GLU A 21 8.85 -11.46 -12.35
CA GLU A 21 9.69 -10.40 -12.92
C GLU A 21 10.08 -9.29 -11.92
N SER A 22 9.53 -9.32 -10.70
CA SER A 22 9.75 -8.33 -9.65
C SER A 22 10.80 -8.75 -8.61
N ALA A 23 11.70 -9.67 -8.96
CA ALA A 23 12.76 -10.14 -8.06
C ALA A 23 13.56 -8.97 -7.45
N GLY A 24 13.46 -8.80 -6.12
CA GLY A 24 14.14 -7.73 -5.38
C GLY A 24 13.38 -6.39 -5.30
N LYS A 25 12.17 -6.29 -5.88
CA LYS A 25 11.30 -5.12 -5.78
C LYS A 25 10.14 -5.36 -4.83
N VAL A 26 9.68 -4.29 -4.20
CA VAL A 26 8.53 -4.28 -3.29
C VAL A 26 7.44 -3.38 -3.86
N VAL A 27 6.17 -3.67 -3.57
CA VAL A 27 5.08 -2.76 -3.94
C VAL A 27 5.30 -1.40 -3.26
N ARG A 28 5.14 -0.31 -4.00
CA ARG A 28 5.23 1.08 -3.55
C ARG A 28 3.91 1.78 -3.83
N LEU A 29 3.44 2.56 -2.86
CA LEU A 29 2.33 3.49 -3.04
C LEU A 29 2.84 4.76 -3.72
N VAL A 30 2.24 5.10 -4.85
CA VAL A 30 2.64 6.25 -5.67
C VAL A 30 1.48 7.20 -5.84
N SER A 31 1.71 8.50 -5.64
CA SER A 31 0.76 9.55 -5.98
C SER A 31 0.85 9.88 -7.47
N ARG A 32 -0.30 9.94 -8.14
CA ARG A 32 -0.48 10.32 -9.54
C ARG A 32 -1.60 11.33 -9.66
N GLY A 33 -1.27 12.59 -9.35
CA GLY A 33 -2.24 13.68 -9.29
C GLY A 33 -3.23 13.45 -8.16
N ASP A 34 -4.50 13.28 -8.52
CA ASP A 34 -5.60 13.11 -7.55
C ASP A 34 -5.83 11.64 -7.13
N ARG A 35 -4.95 10.72 -7.57
CA ARG A 35 -5.10 9.28 -7.32
C ARG A 35 -3.82 8.68 -6.75
N PHE A 36 -4.00 7.55 -6.08
CA PHE A 36 -2.93 6.69 -5.63
C PHE A 36 -2.94 5.37 -6.40
N GLU A 37 -1.76 4.88 -6.73
CA GLU A 37 -1.56 3.63 -7.47
C GLU A 37 -0.45 2.81 -6.82
N PHE A 38 -0.43 1.51 -7.11
CA PHE A 38 0.64 0.60 -6.69
C PHE A 38 1.58 0.33 -7.85
N ALA A 39 2.88 0.33 -7.59
CA ALA A 39 3.91 -0.04 -8.55
C ALA A 39 5.04 -0.81 -7.86
N PHE A 40 5.77 -1.67 -8.57
CA PHE A 40 6.97 -2.31 -8.01
C PHE A 40 8.17 -1.36 -8.06
N ASP A 41 8.82 -1.16 -6.92
CA ASP A 41 9.94 -0.23 -6.76
C ASP A 41 10.96 -0.76 -5.75
N GLU A 42 12.07 -0.05 -5.58
CA GLU A 42 13.11 -0.40 -4.62
C GLU A 42 12.95 0.44 -3.34
N ARG A 43 13.35 -0.17 -2.21
CA ARG A 43 13.36 0.50 -0.91
C ARG A 43 14.41 1.62 -0.88
N ARG A 44 14.02 2.76 -0.31
CA ARG A 44 14.86 3.92 -0.03
C ARG A 44 14.97 4.10 1.48
N GLU A 45 15.97 4.88 1.91
CA GLU A 45 16.28 5.06 3.34
C GLU A 45 15.12 5.69 4.14
N ASP A 46 14.38 6.59 3.52
CA ASP A 46 13.31 7.36 4.16
C ASP A 46 11.90 6.74 3.97
N ASP A 47 11.81 5.58 3.30
CA ASP A 47 10.50 4.95 3.12
C ASP A 47 9.98 4.41 4.45
N GLN A 48 8.70 4.68 4.71
CA GLN A 48 7.94 3.87 5.65
C GLN A 48 7.74 2.48 5.01
N VAL A 49 8.22 1.44 5.70
CA VAL A 49 8.11 0.05 5.25
C VAL A 49 7.05 -0.67 6.06
N ILE A 50 6.09 -1.27 5.36
CA ILE A 50 5.08 -2.14 5.93
C ILE A 50 5.47 -3.58 5.63
N GLN A 51 5.39 -4.43 6.65
CA GLN A 51 5.77 -5.83 6.57
C GLN A 51 4.58 -6.75 6.85
N SER A 52 4.59 -7.93 6.24
CA SER A 52 3.73 -9.06 6.61
C SER A 52 4.63 -10.23 7.02
N GLY A 53 4.76 -10.44 8.33
CA GLY A 53 5.85 -11.25 8.90
C GLY A 53 7.21 -10.61 8.58
N ASP A 54 8.14 -11.40 8.05
CA ASP A 54 9.49 -10.95 7.65
C ASP A 54 9.57 -10.44 6.20
N THR A 55 8.43 -10.30 5.51
CA THR A 55 8.37 -9.86 4.11
C THR A 55 7.95 -8.41 4.02
N ASP A 56 8.74 -7.57 3.36
CA ASP A 56 8.35 -6.20 3.01
C ASP A 56 7.22 -6.25 1.96
N VAL A 57 6.09 -5.60 2.22
CA VAL A 57 4.89 -5.66 1.37
C VAL A 57 4.41 -4.33 0.84
N LEU A 58 4.79 -3.22 1.47
CA LEU A 58 4.50 -1.89 0.94
C LEU A 58 5.59 -0.90 1.35
N LEU A 59 6.03 -0.12 0.36
CA LEU A 59 6.86 1.07 0.54
C LEU A 59 5.97 2.30 0.42
N VAL A 60 6.07 3.19 1.40
CA VAL A 60 5.39 4.49 1.38
C VAL A 60 6.47 5.56 1.53
N GLY A 61 6.69 6.31 0.45
CA GLY A 61 7.61 7.45 0.50
C GLY A 61 7.07 8.57 1.38
N THR A 62 7.97 9.35 1.97
CA THR A 62 7.63 10.43 2.91
C THR A 62 6.63 11.42 2.32
N ASP A 63 6.79 11.85 1.07
CA ASP A 63 5.83 12.74 0.40
C ASP A 63 4.40 12.16 0.37
N VAL A 64 4.28 10.84 0.16
CA VAL A 64 2.99 10.14 0.13
C VAL A 64 2.44 9.94 1.53
N SER A 65 3.29 9.63 2.50
CA SER A 65 2.90 9.48 3.91
C SER A 65 2.39 10.80 4.49
N GLU A 66 3.03 11.92 4.16
CA GLU A 66 2.60 13.26 4.55
C GLU A 66 1.27 13.65 3.88
N LEU A 67 1.09 13.33 2.60
CA LEU A 67 -0.16 13.59 1.89
C LEU A 67 -1.34 12.79 2.47
N LEU A 68 -1.09 11.56 2.91
CA LEU A 68 -2.12 10.67 3.45
C LEU A 68 -2.40 10.87 4.93
N GLY A 69 -1.49 11.48 5.69
CA GLY A 69 -1.63 11.64 7.13
C GLY A 69 -1.81 10.28 7.83
N ASP A 70 -2.81 10.17 8.71
CA ASP A 70 -3.15 8.95 9.45
C ASP A 70 -4.17 8.07 8.70
N ALA A 71 -3.93 7.85 7.41
CA ALA A 71 -4.77 6.99 6.58
C ALA A 71 -4.59 5.51 6.90
N THR A 72 -5.65 4.74 6.70
CA THR A 72 -5.63 3.27 6.75
C THR A 72 -5.90 2.70 5.37
N ILE A 73 -5.03 1.81 4.91
CA ILE A 73 -5.23 0.98 3.73
C ILE A 73 -5.78 -0.36 4.18
N ASP A 74 -6.95 -0.70 3.66
CA ASP A 74 -7.61 -1.98 3.87
C ASP A 74 -7.88 -2.68 2.53
N SER A 75 -8.32 -3.93 2.56
CA SER A 75 -8.75 -4.65 1.37
C SER A 75 -10.11 -5.29 1.63
N GLN A 76 -11.01 -5.18 0.66
CA GLN A 76 -12.35 -5.76 0.73
C GLN A 76 -12.61 -6.65 -0.49
N ASP A 77 -13.25 -7.79 -0.26
CA ASP A 77 -13.74 -8.63 -1.37
C ASP A 77 -14.86 -7.89 -2.09
N THR A 78 -14.80 -7.88 -3.41
CA THR A 78 -15.92 -7.43 -4.25
C THR A 78 -16.31 -8.57 -5.20
N PRO A 79 -17.51 -8.52 -5.81
CA PRO A 79 -17.91 -9.51 -6.81
C PRO A 79 -16.92 -9.64 -7.98
N THR A 80 -16.08 -8.62 -8.22
CA THR A 80 -15.06 -8.61 -9.28
C THR A 80 -13.66 -9.01 -8.80
N GLY A 81 -13.51 -9.39 -7.54
CA GLY A 81 -12.22 -9.68 -6.89
C GLY A 81 -11.90 -8.71 -5.75
N PRO A 82 -10.81 -8.94 -5.00
CA PRO A 82 -10.43 -8.07 -3.90
C PRO A 82 -10.01 -6.68 -4.41
N ARG A 83 -10.35 -5.64 -3.65
CA ARG A 83 -10.02 -4.23 -3.92
C ARG A 83 -9.40 -3.60 -2.69
N PHE A 84 -8.39 -2.75 -2.90
CA PHE A 84 -7.86 -1.90 -1.84
C PHE A 84 -8.76 -0.69 -1.63
N THR A 85 -8.92 -0.31 -0.36
CA THR A 85 -9.63 0.90 0.07
C THR A 85 -8.71 1.73 0.95
N LEU A 86 -8.82 3.04 0.83
CA LEU A 86 -8.09 4.01 1.62
C LEU A 86 -9.11 4.79 2.45
N SER A 87 -8.86 4.91 3.76
CA SER A 87 -9.69 5.71 4.66
C SER A 87 -8.83 6.74 5.36
N THR A 88 -9.12 8.02 5.12
CA THR A 88 -8.45 9.13 5.81
C THR A 88 -9.30 9.58 6.98
N GLN A 89 -8.70 9.93 8.13
CA GLN A 89 -9.43 10.60 9.21
C GLN A 89 -9.71 12.05 8.78
N GLY A 90 -10.71 12.24 7.91
CA GLY A 90 -11.04 13.52 7.30
C GLY A 90 -12.29 13.49 6.42
N GLU A 91 -12.70 12.32 5.93
CA GLU A 91 -14.01 12.16 5.27
C GLU A 91 -15.12 12.07 6.32
N SER A 92 -15.58 13.24 6.78
CA SER A 92 -16.99 13.36 7.16
C SER A 92 -17.81 13.18 5.89
N PRO A 93 -18.74 12.21 5.82
CA PRO A 93 -19.69 12.19 4.71
C PRO A 93 -20.48 13.50 4.76
N ALA A 94 -20.47 14.24 3.65
CA ALA A 94 -21.36 15.38 3.43
C ALA A 94 -22.83 14.90 3.36
#